data_AF-A0A1H3HWC4-F1
#
_entry.id   AF-A0A1H3HWC4-F1
#
_cell.length_a   1.000
_cell.length_b   1.000
_cell.length_c   1.000
_cell.angle_alpha   90.00
_cell.angle_beta   90.00
_cell.angle_gamma   90.00
#
_symmetry.space_group_name_H-M   'P 1'
#
loop_
_entity.id
_entity.type
_entity.pdbx_description
1 polymer ?
#
loop_
_entity_poly.entity_id
_entity_poly.type
_entity_poly.pdbx_seq_one_letter_code
_entity_poly.pdbx_strand_id
1 'polypeptide(L)'
;MVLRRMGFEGRQTPHGFRHIASTLLNNCGFDERHIEAALAHVKDGVAGVYNKAQYLQDRANMMQWYADHLEEIADQSIIQFKKVK
;
A
#
# COMPACT_ATOMS: atom_id res chain seq x y z
N MET A 1 -14.53 -12.57 10.53
CA MET A 1 -13.54 -11.83 9.72
C MET A 1 -12.79 -10.84 10.60
N VAL A 2 -11.50 -10.63 10.36
CA VAL A 2 -10.60 -9.78 11.17
C VAL A 2 -11.13 -8.35 11.33
N LEU A 3 -11.60 -7.73 10.25
CA LEU A 3 -12.13 -6.35 10.27
C LEU A 3 -13.35 -6.17 11.20
N ARG A 4 -14.22 -7.17 11.28
CA ARG A 4 -15.35 -7.16 12.21
C ARG A 4 -14.87 -7.16 13.67
N ARG A 5 -13.86 -7.97 13.98
CA ARG A 5 -13.24 -8.03 15.33
C ARG A 5 -12.51 -6.73 15.69
N MET A 6 -12.02 -6.00 14.69
CA MET A 6 -11.40 -4.68 14.86
C MET A 6 -12.42 -3.51 14.92
N GLY A 7 -13.73 -3.77 14.86
CA GLY A 7 -14.76 -2.73 14.94
C GLY A 7 -15.06 -1.98 13.64
N PHE A 8 -14.62 -2.51 12.49
CA PHE A 8 -14.84 -1.91 11.16
C PHE A 8 -16.10 -2.42 10.43
N GLU A 9 -16.92 -3.24 11.07
CA GLU A 9 -18.15 -3.77 10.46
C GLU A 9 -19.08 -2.65 9.97
N GLY A 10 -19.49 -2.70 8.70
CA GLY A 10 -20.32 -1.66 8.07
C GLY A 10 -19.65 -0.30 7.86
N ARG A 11 -18.41 -0.12 8.33
CA ARG A 11 -17.66 1.15 8.26
C ARG A 11 -16.52 1.10 7.24
N GLN A 12 -15.89 -0.06 7.07
CA GLN A 12 -14.79 -0.21 6.12
C GLN A 12 -14.66 -1.65 5.60
N THR A 13 -14.09 -1.79 4.41
CA THR A 13 -13.83 -3.08 3.74
C THR A 13 -12.36 -3.20 3.32
N PRO A 14 -11.86 -4.42 3.04
CA PRO A 14 -10.50 -4.58 2.50
C PRO A 14 -10.30 -3.83 1.18
N HIS A 15 -11.36 -3.68 0.36
CA HIS A 15 -11.31 -2.92 -0.88
C HIS A 15 -11.19 -1.42 -0.61
N GLY A 16 -11.94 -0.88 0.36
CA GLY A 16 -11.85 0.53 0.73
C GLY A 16 -10.48 0.90 1.30
N PHE A 17 -9.82 0.02 2.05
CA PHE A 17 -8.42 0.24 2.48
C PHE A 17 -7.45 0.32 1.30
N ARG A 18 -7.62 -0.51 0.26
CA ARG A 18 -6.79 -0.44 -0.96
C ARG A 18 -6.97 0.90 -1.68
N HIS A 19 -8.21 1.40 -1.77
CA HIS A 19 -8.48 2.71 -2.37
C HIS A 19 -7.80 3.84 -1.60
N ILE A 20 -7.94 3.87 -0.27
CA ILE A 20 -7.28 4.88 0.57
C ILE A 20 -5.77 4.87 0.38
N ALA A 21 -5.15 3.68 0.39
CA ALA A 21 -3.72 3.54 0.17
C ALA A 21 -3.30 4.01 -1.24
N SER A 22 -4.01 3.61 -2.29
CA SER A 22 -3.73 4.02 -3.67
C SER A 22 -3.83 5.54 -3.85
N THR A 23 -4.91 6.15 -3.35
CA THR A 23 -5.11 7.60 -3.44
C THR A 23 -4.00 8.36 -2.70
N LEU A 24 -3.62 7.92 -1.50
CA LEU A 24 -2.54 8.56 -0.75
C LEU A 24 -1.21 8.48 -1.52
N LEU A 25 -0.83 7.30 -1.97
CA LEU A 25 0.46 7.10 -2.65
C LEU A 25 0.54 7.89 -3.96
N ASN A 26 -0.56 7.99 -4.70
CA ASN A 26 -0.66 8.84 -5.88
C ASN A 26 -0.49 10.32 -5.52
N ASN A 27 -1.15 10.80 -4.46
CA ASN A 27 -1.03 12.18 -4.01
C ASN A 27 0.39 12.54 -3.53
N CYS A 28 1.15 11.55 -3.03
CA CYS A 28 2.55 11.70 -2.65
C CYS A 28 3.52 11.61 -3.85
N GLY A 29 3.02 11.41 -5.07
CA GLY A 29 3.82 11.43 -6.28
C GLY A 29 4.62 10.15 -6.55
N PHE A 30 4.29 9.03 -5.90
CA PHE A 30 4.90 7.74 -6.26
C PHE A 30 4.50 7.32 -7.67
N ASP A 31 5.38 6.57 -8.33
CA ASP A 31 5.10 6.05 -9.67
C ASP A 31 3.90 5.11 -9.65
N GLU A 32 2.89 5.42 -10.47
CA GLU A 32 1.67 4.62 -10.62
C GLU A 32 1.98 3.14 -10.89
N ARG A 33 3.03 2.83 -11.65
CA ARG A 33 3.42 1.44 -11.95
C ARG A 33 3.76 0.65 -10.69
N HIS A 34 4.36 1.31 -9.69
CA HIS A 34 4.74 0.68 -8.43
C HIS A 34 3.51 0.49 -7.53
N ILE A 35 2.60 1.47 -7.52
CA ILE A 35 1.33 1.42 -6.79
C ILE A 35 0.47 0.27 -7.33
N GLU A 36 0.25 0.23 -8.64
CA GLU A 36 -0.56 -0.81 -9.29
C GLU A 36 0.04 -2.21 -9.09
N ALA A 37 1.37 -2.33 -9.20
CA ALA A 37 2.06 -3.59 -8.91
C ALA A 37 1.92 -4.02 -7.44
N ALA A 38 1.91 -3.08 -6.48
CA ALA A 38 1.66 -3.37 -5.07
C ALA A 38 0.22 -3.82 -4.79
N LEU A 39 -0.75 -3.36 -5.60
CA LEU A 39 -2.14 -3.80 -5.57
C LEU A 39 -2.39 -5.11 -6.34
N ALA A 40 -1.34 -5.70 -6.92
CA ALA A 40 -1.41 -6.86 -7.81
C ALA A 40 -2.29 -6.64 -9.04
N HIS A 41 -2.40 -5.40 -9.50
CA HIS A 41 -3.05 -5.07 -10.75
C HIS A 41 -2.10 -5.35 -11.92
N VAL A 42 -2.66 -5.92 -12.98
CA VAL A 42 -1.93 -6.22 -14.22
C VAL A 42 -2.42 -5.24 -15.28
N LYS A 43 -1.48 -4.62 -16.01
CA LYS A 43 -1.85 -3.76 -17.14
C LYS A 43 -2.48 -4.59 -18.26
N ASP A 44 -3.51 -4.07 -18.88
CA ASP A 44 -4.15 -4.72 -20.01
C ASP A 44 -3.38 -4.53 -21.33
N GLY A 45 -3.74 -5.35 -22.32
CA GLY A 45 -3.25 -5.23 -23.69
C GLY A 45 -1.75 -5.51 -23.86
N VAL A 46 -1.20 -4.97 -24.94
CA VAL A 46 0.19 -5.22 -25.36
C VAL A 46 1.19 -4.78 -24.28
N ALA A 47 0.92 -3.67 -23.60
CA ALA A 47 1.78 -3.18 -22.53
C ALA A 47 1.92 -4.18 -21.36
N GLY A 48 0.84 -4.89 -21.00
CA GLY A 48 0.87 -5.94 -19.98
C GLY A 48 1.62 -7.20 -20.40
N VAL A 49 1.57 -7.55 -21.69
CA VAL A 49 2.31 -8.70 -22.23
C VAL A 49 3.81 -8.51 -22.04
N TYR A 50 4.32 -7.32 -22.35
CA TYR A 50 5.75 -7.02 -22.30
C TYR A 50 6.24 -6.56 -20.92
N ASN A 51 5.40 -5.93 -20.11
CA ASN A 51 5.84 -5.46 -18.80
C ASN A 51 5.89 -6.62 -17.79
N LYS A 52 7.08 -7.22 -17.64
CA LYS A 52 7.39 -8.23 -16.62
C LYS A 52 8.11 -7.65 -15.39
N ALA A 53 8.28 -6.34 -15.32
CA ALA A 53 8.98 -5.71 -14.21
C ALA A 53 8.17 -5.86 -12.92
N GLN A 54 8.84 -6.29 -11.86
CA GLN A 54 8.23 -6.45 -10.53
C GLN A 54 8.41 -5.23 -9.63
N TYR A 55 9.31 -4.31 -10.01
CA TYR A 55 9.64 -3.08 -9.29
C TYR A 55 9.95 -3.32 -7.80
N LEU A 56 10.65 -4.42 -7.48
CA LEU A 56 10.79 -4.87 -6.08
C LEU A 56 11.45 -3.82 -5.18
N GLN A 57 12.54 -3.21 -5.63
CA GLN A 57 13.25 -2.20 -4.84
C GLN A 57 12.40 -0.94 -4.65
N ASP A 58 11.78 -0.46 -5.73
CA ASP A 58 10.95 0.75 -5.67
C ASP A 58 9.69 0.54 -4.81
N ARG A 59 9.07 -0.63 -4.92
CA ARG A 59 7.95 -1.03 -4.06
C ARG A 59 8.38 -1.17 -2.61
N ALA A 60 9.56 -1.71 -2.32
CA ALA A 60 10.07 -1.79 -0.96
C ALA A 60 10.26 -0.39 -0.36
N ASN A 61 10.86 0.54 -1.11
CA ASN A 61 11.04 1.92 -0.67
C ASN A 61 9.70 2.63 -0.45
N MET A 62 8.76 2.48 -1.39
CA MET A 62 7.41 3.05 -1.28
C MET A 62 6.64 2.49 -0.07
N MET A 63 6.68 1.17 0.13
CA MET A 63 5.99 0.54 1.26
C MET A 63 6.64 0.88 2.60
N GLN A 64 7.96 1.08 2.64
CA GLN A 64 8.64 1.57 3.85
C GLN A 64 8.19 2.99 4.18
N TRP A 65 8.18 3.89 3.18
CA TRP A 65 7.66 5.24 3.38
C TRP A 65 6.20 5.22 3.84
N TYR A 66 5.36 4.36 3.27
CA TYR A 66 3.96 4.23 3.68
C TYR A 66 3.84 3.75 5.13
N ALA A 67 4.68 2.79 5.55
CA ALA A 67 4.73 2.34 6.93
C ALA A 67 5.15 3.47 7.88
N ASP A 68 6.22 4.20 7.54
CA ASP A 68 6.71 5.34 8.35
C ASP A 68 5.62 6.43 8.47
N HIS A 69 4.92 6.74 7.38
CA HIS A 69 3.80 7.70 7.40
C HIS A 69 2.65 7.22 8.31
N LEU A 70 2.31 5.94 8.28
CA LEU A 70 1.30 5.36 9.17
C LEU A 70 1.73 5.42 10.64
N GLU A 71 3.01 5.23 10.94
CA GLU A 71 3.57 5.38 12.29
C GLU A 71 3.50 6.83 12.77
N GLU A 72 3.73 7.81 11.90
CA GLU A 72 3.65 9.24 12.25
C GLU A 72 2.22 9.67 12.62
N ILE A 73 1.20 9.14 11.93
CA ILE A 73 -0.20 9.47 12.21
C ILE A 73 -0.82 8.60 13.30
N ALA A 74 -0.25 7.43 13.56
CA ALA A 74 -0.70 6.57 14.64
C ALA A 74 -0.16 7.11 15.97
N ASP A 75 -1.00 7.10 17.01
CA ASP A 75 -0.49 7.23 18.37
C ASP A 75 0.51 6.09 18.63
N GLN A 76 1.64 6.35 19.29
CA GLN A 76 2.78 5.43 19.45
C GLN A 76 2.46 4.13 20.21
N SER A 77 1.19 3.92 20.55
CA SER A 77 0.61 2.70 21.09
C SER A 77 0.59 1.51 20.12
N ILE A 78 0.84 1.71 18.82
CA ILE A 78 0.96 0.63 17.84
C ILE A 78 2.35 -0.03 17.92
N ILE A 79 2.37 -1.36 17.77
CA ILE A 79 3.54 -2.25 17.85
C ILE A 79 4.74 -1.63 17.12
N GLN A 80 5.73 -1.19 17.89
CA GLN A 80 6.95 -0.58 17.38
C GLN A 80 7.83 -1.69 16.78
N PHE A 81 7.99 -1.71 15.46
CA PHE A 81 8.95 -2.60 14.81
C PHE A 81 10.37 -2.04 14.99
N LYS A 82 11.34 -2.93 15.22
CA LYS A 82 12.73 -2.52 15.39
C LYS A 82 13.25 -1.97 14.07
N LYS A 83 13.52 -0.65 14.00
CA LYS A 83 14.18 -0.03 12.84
C LYS A 83 15.50 -0.75 12.58
N VAL A 84 15.63 -1.34 11.40
CA VAL A 84 16.89 -1.94 10.94
C VAL A 84 17.81 -0.77 10.60
N LYS A 85 19.00 -0.76 11.22
CA LYS A 85 20.05 0.23 10.97
C LYS A 85 20.64 0.07 9.58
#